data_AF-A0A6M4P5Y4-F1
#
_entry.id   AF-A0A6M4P5Y4-F1
#
_cell.length_a   1.000
_cell.length_b   1.000
_cell.length_c   1.000
_cell.angle_alpha   90.00
_cell.angle_beta   90.00
_cell.angle_gamma   90.00
#
_symmetry.space_group_name_H-M   'P 1'
#
loop_
_entity.id
_entity.type
_entity.pdbx_description
1 polymer ?
#
loop_
_entity_poly.entity_id
_entity_poly.type
_entity_poly.pdbx_seq_one_letter_code
_entity_poly.pdbx_strand_id
1 'polypeptide(L)' 'MSLAAGRPSKKAKDELALSDVTDSPQKTARVNFNIDEDKYIAFKKYALDNRKTVTELLTEMIDEKIVER' A
#
# COMPACT_ATOMS: atom_id res chain seq x y z
N MET A 1 42.14 31.00 -24.33
CA MET A 1 40.98 30.36 -24.99
C MET A 1 40.99 28.89 -24.61
N SER A 2 40.25 28.49 -23.58
CA SER A 2 40.16 27.09 -23.12
C SER A 2 38.87 26.48 -23.65
N LEU A 3 38.97 25.45 -24.48
CA LEU A 3 37.85 24.71 -25.05
C LEU A 3 37.31 23.74 -23.98
N ALA A 4 36.27 24.15 -23.26
CA ALA A 4 35.53 23.27 -22.36
C ALA A 4 34.57 22.38 -23.18
N ALA A 5 35.05 21.19 -23.59
CA ALA A 5 34.20 20.11 -24.08
C ALA A 5 33.46 19.43 -22.91
N GLY A 6 32.63 20.20 -22.20
CA GLY A 6 31.68 19.67 -21.22
C GLY A 6 30.30 19.55 -21.88
N ARG A 7 29.69 18.36 -21.84
CA ARG A 7 28.29 18.21 -22.23
C ARG A 7 27.45 19.16 -21.36
N PRO A 8 26.63 20.06 -21.93
CA PRO A 8 25.69 20.83 -21.14
C PRO A 8 24.65 19.84 -20.63
N SER A 9 24.80 19.37 -19.38
CA SER A 9 23.68 18.80 -18.65
C SER A 9 22.68 19.94 -18.48
N LYS A 10 21.69 19.98 -19.39
CA LYS A 10 20.53 20.83 -19.25
C LYS A 10 19.97 20.59 -17.86
N LYS A 11 19.73 21.69 -17.15
CA LYS A 11 19.02 21.71 -15.88
C LYS A 11 17.66 21.03 -16.09
N ALA A 12 17.56 19.76 -15.69
CA ALA A 12 16.29 19.06 -15.54
C ALA A 12 15.60 19.62 -14.29
N LYS A 13 14.95 20.77 -14.45
CA LYS A 13 14.05 21.32 -13.42
C LYS A 13 12.59 20.88 -13.63
N ASP A 14 12.28 20.27 -14.77
CA ASP A 14 10.94 19.84 -15.18
C ASP A 14 10.96 18.47 -15.88
N GLU A 15 11.66 17.48 -15.30
CA GLU A 15 11.41 16.09 -15.66
C GLU A 15 10.23 15.60 -14.83
N LEU A 16 9.03 15.60 -15.43
CA LEU A 16 7.86 14.90 -14.89
C LEU A 16 8.28 13.47 -14.58
N ALA A 17 8.27 13.13 -13.30
CA ALA A 17 8.70 11.82 -12.85
C ALA A 17 7.56 10.83 -13.08
N LEU A 18 7.87 9.56 -13.39
CA LEU A 18 6.84 8.52 -13.51
C LEU A 18 5.97 8.42 -12.24
N SER A 19 6.49 8.85 -11.09
CA SER A 19 5.76 8.95 -9.82
C SER A 19 4.58 9.93 -9.85
N ASP A 20 4.57 10.89 -10.77
CA ASP A 20 3.51 11.90 -10.90
C ASP A 20 2.27 11.35 -11.65
N VAL A 21 2.44 10.23 -12.37
CA VAL A 21 1.39 9.58 -13.16
C VAL A 21 0.91 8.28 -12.51
N THR A 22 1.72 7.66 -11.65
CA THR A 22 1.30 6.48 -10.90
C THR A 22 0.60 6.90 -9.61
N ASP A 23 -0.64 6.44 -9.40
CA ASP A 23 -1.27 6.44 -8.08
C ASP A 23 -0.29 5.77 -7.12
N SER A 24 0.36 6.59 -6.29
CA SER A 24 1.31 6.09 -5.31
C SER A 24 0.53 5.14 -4.40
N PRO A 25 0.95 3.86 -4.25
CA PRO A 25 0.23 2.93 -3.40
C PRO A 25 0.07 3.55 -2.02
N GLN A 26 -1.17 3.64 -1.53
CA GLN A 26 -1.46 4.22 -0.23
C GLN A 26 -0.55 3.60 0.82
N LYS A 27 0.05 4.44 1.67
CA LYS A 27 0.97 3.98 2.71
C LYS A 27 0.22 3.05 3.66
N THR A 28 0.54 1.76 3.60
CA THR A 28 -0.01 0.76 4.52
C THR A 28 0.88 0.62 5.75
N ALA A 29 0.26 0.50 6.92
CA ALA A 29 0.95 0.20 8.17
C ALA A 29 0.69 -1.26 8.56
N ARG A 30 1.73 -2.00 8.91
CA ARG A 30 1.60 -3.39 9.38
C ARG A 30 1.20 -3.40 10.85
N VAL A 31 0.11 -4.11 11.16
CA VAL A 31 -0.35 -4.36 12.54
C VAL A 31 -0.11 -5.83 12.87
N ASN A 32 0.56 -6.10 13.99
CA ASN A 32 0.71 -7.44 14.53
C ASN A 32 -0.23 -7.58 15.72
N PHE A 33 -1.04 -8.63 15.73
CA PHE A 33 -1.94 -8.94 16.84
C PHE A 33 -1.88 -10.44 17.13
N ASN A 34 -2.20 -10.80 18.38
CA ASN A 34 -2.29 -12.18 18.82
C ASN A 34 -3.77 -12.55 18.95
N ILE A 35 -4.13 -13.73 18.49
CA ILE A 35 -5.45 -14.34 18.69
C ILE A 35 -5.29 -15.78 19.12
N ASP A 36 -6.29 -16.27 19.84
CA ASP A 36 -6.38 -17.68 20.24
C ASP A 36 -6.45 -18.57 19.00
N GLU A 37 -5.89 -19.78 19.10
CA GLU A 37 -5.80 -20.73 17.98
C GLU A 37 -7.18 -21.12 17.43
N ASP A 38 -8.15 -21.33 18.31
CA ASP A 38 -9.53 -21.62 17.92
C ASP A 38 -10.15 -20.49 17.10
N LYS A 39 -9.89 -19.24 17.50
CA LYS A 39 -10.37 -18.05 16.79
C LYS A 39 -9.66 -17.89 15.45
N TYR A 40 -8.36 -18.20 15.38
CA TYR A 40 -7.62 -18.19 14.12
C TYR A 40 -8.18 -19.19 13.10
N ILE A 41 -8.51 -20.41 13.54
CA ILE A 41 -9.13 -21.43 12.70
C ILE A 41 -10.52 -20.97 12.23
N ALA A 42 -11.34 -20.49 13.15
CA ALA A 42 -12.67 -19.98 12.82
C ALA A 42 -12.60 -18.81 11.82
N PHE A 43 -11.65 -17.89 12.02
CA PHE A 43 -11.45 -16.75 11.15
C PHE A 43 -11.04 -17.15 9.74
N LYS A 44 -10.14 -18.13 9.60
CA LYS A 44 -9.74 -18.67 8.30
C LYS A 44 -10.89 -19.37 7.56
N LYS A 45 -11.72 -20.13 8.28
CA LYS A 45 -12.92 -20.76 7.70
C LYS A 45 -13.87 -19.70 7.17
N TYR A 46 -14.13 -18.68 7.97
CA TYR A 46 -15.00 -17.58 7.59
C TYR A 46 -14.47 -16.79 6.38
N ALA A 47 -13.17 -16.52 6.30
CA ALA A 47 -12.56 -15.91 5.12
C ALA A 47 -12.73 -16.79 3.86
N LEU A 48 -12.54 -18.11 4.00
CA LEU A 48 -12.73 -19.07 2.91
C LEU A 48 -14.18 -19.09 2.41
N ASP A 49 -15.16 -19.12 3.32
CA ASP A 49 -16.58 -19.15 3.00
C ASP A 49 -17.02 -17.90 2.22
N ASN A 50 -16.43 -16.75 2.53
CA ASN A 50 -16.69 -15.48 1.85
C ASN A 50 -15.85 -15.27 0.57
N ARG A 51 -14.98 -16.22 0.21
CA ARG A 51 -14.02 -16.11 -0.90
C ARG A 51 -13.12 -14.87 -0.83
N LYS A 52 -12.79 -14.43 0.38
CA LYS A 52 -11.91 -13.28 0.63
C LYS A 52 -10.63 -13.71 1.32
N THR A 53 -9.58 -12.91 1.20
CA THR A 53 -8.40 -13.08 2.04
C THR A 53 -8.67 -12.59 3.46
N VAL A 54 -7.91 -13.13 4.41
CA VAL A 54 -7.91 -12.67 5.82
C VAL A 54 -7.66 -11.16 5.90
N THR A 55 -6.78 -10.62 5.04
CA THR A 55 -6.47 -9.19 5.01
C THR A 55 -7.65 -8.36 4.51
N GLU A 56 -8.25 -8.73 3.37
CA GLU A 56 -9.42 -8.01 2.83
C GLU A 56 -10.57 -8.00 3.83
N LEU A 57 -10.85 -9.15 4.44
CA LEU A 57 -11.91 -9.26 5.43
C LEU A 57 -11.65 -8.38 6.67
N LEU A 58 -10.42 -8.35 7.17
CA LEU A 58 -10.06 -7.46 8.29
C LEU A 58 -10.20 -6.00 7.89
N THR A 59 -9.75 -5.62 6.70
CA THR A 59 -9.88 -4.25 6.20
C THR A 59 -11.34 -3.83 6.11
N GLU A 60 -12.20 -4.67 5.53
CA GLU A 60 -13.64 -4.39 5.44
C GLU A 60 -14.30 -4.28 6.81
N MET A 61 -14.01 -5.20 7.74
CA MET A 61 -14.55 -5.15 9.10
C MET A 61 -14.09 -3.90 9.88
N ILE A 62 -12.88 -3.42 9.60
CA ILE A 62 -12.35 -2.18 10.19
C ILE A 62 -13.07 -0.98 9.58
N ASP A 63 -13.22 -0.95 8.25
CA ASP A 63 -13.91 0.13 7.55
C ASP A 63 -15.36 0.25 8.01
N GLU A 64 -16.10 -0.87 8.10
CA GLU A 64 -17.47 -0.89 8.65
C GLU A 64 -17.53 -0.29 10.06
N LYS A 65 -16.61 -0.67 10.95
CA LYS A 65 -16.59 -0.20 12.34
C LYS A 65 -16.10 1.24 12.53
N ILE A 66 -15.25 1.74 11.63
CA ILE A 66 -14.70 3.10 11.70
C ILE A 66 -15.63 4.10 11.01
N VAL A 67 -16.30 3.70 9.92
CA VAL A 67 -17.21 4.55 9.13
C VAL A 67 -18.57 4.75 9.81
N GLU A 68 -18.98 3.89 10.75
CA GLU A 68 -20.18 4.09 11.58
C GLU A 68 -20.04 5.21 12.67
N ARG A 69 -19.05 6.10 12.57
CA ARG A 69 -18.90 7.29 13.43
C ARG A 69 -19.24 8.58 12.70
#